data_AF-A0A3D0P8Q6-F1
#
_entry.id   AF-A0A3D0P8Q6-F1
#
_cell.length_a   1.000
_cell.length_b   1.000
_cell.length_c   1.000
_cell.angle_alpha   90.00
_cell.angle_beta   90.00
_cell.angle_gamma   90.00
#
_symmetry.space_group_name_H-M   'P 1'
#
loop_
_entity.id
_entity.type
_entity.pdbx_description
1 polymer ?
#
loop_
_entity_poly.entity_id
_entity_poly.type
_entity_poly.pdbx_seq_one_letter_code
_entity_poly.pdbx_strand_id
1 'polypeptide(L)' 'MQDVGIIADGAVAIKDGVFTAVGTSAEVLKQHKAAELIDAEGRAVVPGFVDPHTHIVYAGDRLNEFELKIKGAEYLDIL' A
#
# COMPACT_ATOMS: atom_id res chain seq x y z
N MET A 1 -3.03 16.67 12.34
CA MET A 1 -2.48 16.61 10.97
C MET A 1 -3.02 17.81 10.22
N GLN A 2 -2.19 18.82 9.97
CA GLN A 2 -2.58 20.00 9.17
C GLN A 2 -1.67 20.17 7.97
N ASP A 3 -0.42 19.73 8.09
CA ASP A 3 0.53 19.63 7.00
C ASP A 3 0.65 18.17 6.56
N VAL A 4 0.55 17.95 5.25
CA VAL A 4 0.67 16.65 4.58
C VAL A 4 2.00 16.52 3.81
N GLY A 5 2.87 17.53 3.85
CA GLY A 5 4.22 17.49 3.29
C GLY A 5 4.25 17.41 1.76
N ILE A 6 3.36 18.13 1.07
CA ILE A 6 3.30 18.11 -0.41
C ILE A 6 4.58 18.70 -0.99
N ILE A 7 5.19 17.95 -1.92
CA ILE A 7 6.29 18.41 -2.77
C ILE A 7 5.76 18.45 -4.21
N ALA A 8 5.56 19.66 -4.73
CA ALA A 8 5.20 19.84 -6.14
C ALA A 8 6.41 19.57 -7.02
N ASP A 9 6.21 18.89 -8.16
CA ASP A 9 7.29 18.40 -9.01
C ASP A 9 8.35 17.65 -8.18
N GLY A 10 7.89 16.65 -7.43
CA GLY A 10 8.71 15.86 -6.51
C GLY A 10 9.31 14.63 -7.16
N ALA A 11 10.46 14.20 -6.64
CA ALA A 11 11.11 12.95 -6.98
C ALA A 11 11.64 12.23 -5.74
N VAL A 12 11.87 10.93 -5.88
CA VAL A 12 12.51 10.08 -4.89
C VAL A 12 13.64 9.29 -5.54
N ALA A 13 14.74 9.09 -4.82
CA ALA A 13 15.81 8.17 -5.22
C ALA A 13 15.76 6.92 -4.35
N ILE A 14 15.82 5.75 -4.98
CA ILE A 14 15.79 4.45 -4.29
C ILE A 14 17.03 3.67 -4.68
N LYS A 15 17.69 3.07 -3.69
CA LYS A 15 18.81 2.15 -3.88
C LYS A 15 18.69 1.03 -2.86
N ASP A 16 18.89 -0.21 -3.30
CA ASP A 16 18.85 -1.40 -2.42
C ASP A 16 17.59 -1.49 -1.54
N GLY A 17 16.43 -1.11 -2.10
CA GLY A 17 15.14 -1.13 -1.41
C GLY A 17 14.90 0.00 -0.41
N VAL A 18 15.80 0.97 -0.30
CA VAL A 18 15.66 2.12 0.62
C VAL A 18 15.64 3.46 -0.11
N PHE A 19 14.86 4.40 0.42
CA PHE A 19 14.84 5.78 -0.07
C PHE A 19 16.14 6.49 0.35
N THR A 20 16.92 6.95 -0.62
CA THR A 20 18.18 7.69 -0.39
C THR A 20 18.00 9.20 -0.49
N ALA A 21 16.94 9.67 -1.14
CA ALA A 21 16.56 11.08 -1.21
C ALA A 21 15.07 11.24 -1.51
N VAL A 22 14.48 12.32 -1.00
CA VAL A 22 13.11 12.79 -1.27
C VAL A 22 13.18 14.31 -1.35
N GLY A 23 12.64 14.90 -2.42
CA GLY A 23 12.73 16.34 -2.65
C GLY A 23 12.11 16.73 -3.98
N THR A 24 12.40 17.92 -4.47
CA THR A 24 12.00 18.31 -5.83
C THR A 24 12.79 17.49 -6.87
N SER A 25 12.21 17.31 -8.05
CA SER A 25 12.85 16.66 -9.20
C SER A 25 14.23 17.24 -9.47
N ALA A 26 14.34 18.58 -9.45
CA ALA A 26 15.60 19.28 -9.68
C ALA A 26 16.67 18.95 -8.62
N GLU A 27 16.31 18.90 -7.34
CA GLU A 27 17.24 18.59 -6.25
C GLU A 27 17.75 17.15 -6.32
N VAL A 28 16.83 16.19 -6.51
CA VAL A 28 17.16 14.77 -6.54
C VAL A 28 17.99 14.42 -7.77
N LEU A 29 17.60 14.90 -8.95
CA LEU A 29 18.31 14.62 -10.21
C LEU A 29 19.69 15.27 -10.29
N LYS A 30 19.93 16.35 -9.53
CA LYS A 30 21.25 16.98 -9.42
C LYS A 30 22.24 16.10 -8.65
N GLN A 31 21.76 15.39 -7.63
CA GLN A 31 22.61 14.65 -6.68
C GLN A 31 22.69 13.16 -7.00
N HIS A 32 21.69 12.61 -7.68
CA HIS A 32 21.58 11.18 -7.96
C HIS A 32 21.46 10.91 -9.46
N LYS A 33 22.13 9.86 -9.91
CA LYS A 33 21.91 9.22 -11.21
C LYS A 33 21.38 7.82 -10.97
N ALA A 34 20.34 7.44 -11.69
CA ALA A 34 19.73 6.12 -11.58
C ALA A 34 19.96 5.31 -12.86
N ALA A 35 20.03 3.99 -12.73
CA ALA A 35 20.06 3.08 -13.87
C ALA A 35 18.68 3.01 -14.57
N GLU A 36 17.61 3.23 -13.80
CA GLU A 36 16.23 3.27 -14.25
C GLU A 36 15.59 4.58 -13.77
N LEU A 37 14.85 5.22 -14.66
CA LEU A 37 14.05 6.41 -14.36
C LEU A 37 12.59 6.09 -14.64
N ILE A 38 11.73 6.30 -13.65
CA ILE A 38 10.29 6.11 -13.78
C ILE A 38 9.64 7.50 -13.74
N ASP A 39 9.01 7.91 -14.85
CA ASP A 39 8.20 9.12 -14.89
C ASP A 39 6.81 8.82 -14.30
N ALA A 40 6.40 9.60 -13.30
CA ALA A 40 5.09 9.48 -12.68
C ALA A 40 3.96 10.06 -13.55
N GLU A 41 4.28 10.71 -14.68
CA GLU A 41 3.32 11.29 -15.64
C GLU A 41 2.36 12.29 -14.98
N GLY A 42 2.87 13.08 -14.03
CA GLY A 42 2.08 14.04 -13.25
C GLY A 42 1.13 13.43 -12.21
N ARG A 43 1.21 12.11 -11.96
CA ARG A 43 0.46 11.46 -10.88
C ARG A 43 1.09 11.72 -9.52
N ALA A 44 0.27 11.64 -8.47
CA ALA A 44 0.76 11.69 -7.09
C ALA A 44 1.46 10.38 -6.71
N VAL A 45 2.66 10.50 -6.14
CA VAL A 45 3.35 9.40 -5.46
C VAL A 45 3.10 9.55 -3.96
N VAL A 46 2.55 8.50 -3.34
CA VAL A 46 2.25 8.47 -1.90
C VAL A 46 2.92 7.25 -1.26
N PRO A 47 3.22 7.29 0.06
CA PRO A 47 3.62 6.09 0.77
C PRO A 47 2.57 4.98 0.60
N GLY A 48 3.03 3.73 0.64
CA GLY A 48 2.13 2.58 0.63
C GLY A 48 1.14 2.67 1.79
N PHE A 49 -0.13 2.32 1.52
CA PHE A 49 -1.14 2.30 2.57
C PHE A 49 -0.81 1.24 3.62
N VAL A 50 -1.07 1.60 4.88
CA VAL A 50 -1.04 0.67 6.00
C VAL A 50 -2.48 0.25 6.26
N ASP A 51 -2.75 -1.04 6.19
CA ASP A 51 -4.01 -1.62 6.66
C ASP A 51 -3.82 -2.10 8.11
N PRO A 52 -4.24 -1.32 9.11
CA PRO A 52 -3.92 -1.60 10.51
C PRO A 52 -4.81 -2.71 11.10
N HIS A 53 -5.85 -3.16 10.40
CA HIS A 53 -6.80 -4.11 10.96
C HIS A 53 -7.43 -4.96 9.87
N THR A 54 -7.00 -6.22 9.78
CA THR A 54 -7.55 -7.20 8.84
C THR A 54 -7.85 -8.53 9.50
N HIS A 55 -8.77 -9.25 8.88
CA HIS A 55 -9.17 -10.61 9.23
C HIS A 55 -8.78 -11.58 8.10
N ILE A 56 -7.54 -11.48 7.60
CA ILE A 56 -7.10 -12.15 6.36
C ILE A 56 -7.26 -13.68 6.36
N VAL A 57 -7.18 -14.32 7.53
CA VAL A 57 -7.38 -15.78 7.68
C VAL A 57 -8.80 -16.20 7.27
N TYR A 58 -9.76 -15.27 7.25
CA TYR A 58 -11.14 -15.48 6.83
C TYR A 58 -11.43 -14.95 5.42
N ALA A 59 -10.43 -14.92 4.53
CA ALA A 59 -10.63 -14.51 3.15
C ALA A 59 -11.63 -15.43 2.44
N GLY A 60 -12.59 -14.83 1.71
CA GLY A 60 -13.73 -15.53 1.13
C GLY A 60 -15.04 -15.16 1.85
N ASP A 61 -16.03 -16.03 1.78
CA ASP A 61 -17.30 -15.88 2.49
C ASP A 61 -17.64 -17.16 3.27
N ARG A 62 -18.58 -17.02 4.22
CA ARG A 62 -19.09 -18.12 5.05
C ARG A 62 -20.55 -18.43 4.73
N LEU A 63 -20.99 -18.21 3.48
CA LEU A 63 -22.39 -18.40 3.11
C LEU A 63 -22.83 -19.86 3.29
N ASN A 64 -21.98 -20.82 2.93
CA ASN A 64 -22.27 -22.25 3.12
C ASN A 64 -22.47 -22.60 4.60
N GLU A 65 -21.63 -22.06 5.48
CA GLU A 65 -21.74 -22.29 6.91
C GLU A 65 -23.00 -21.66 7.50
N PHE A 66 -23.39 -20.48 6.99
CA PHE A 66 -24.64 -19.83 7.34
C PHE A 66 -25.86 -20.70 6.96
N GLU A 67 -25.87 -21.29 5.77
CA GLU A 67 -26.93 -22.21 5.35
C GLU A 67 -27.00 -23.47 6.23
N LEU A 68 -25.85 -24.06 6.58
CA LEU A 68 -25.77 -25.23 7.46
C LEU A 68 -26.26 -24.90 8.88
N LYS A 69 -25.90 -23.73 9.40
CA LYS A 69 -26.34 -23.26 10.72
C LYS A 69 -27.87 -23.10 10.80
N ILE A 70 -28.50 -22.56 9.76
CA ILE A 70 -29.97 -22.45 9.70
C ILE A 70 -30.64 -23.82 9.68
N LYS A 71 -29.98 -24.83 9.08
CA LYS A 71 -30.45 -26.22 9.05
C LYS A 71 -30.17 -26.99 10.36
N GLY A 72 -29.58 -26.33 11.37
CA GLY A 72 -29.39 -26.88 12.71
C GLY A 72 -28.04 -27.56 12.96
N ALA A 73 -27.03 -27.35 12.10
CA ALA A 73 -25.69 -27.87 12.34
C ALA A 73 -25.04 -27.23 13.59
N GLU A 74 -24.31 -28.02 14.37
CA GLU A 74 -23.53 -27.54 15.51
C GLU A 74 -22.36 -26.68 15.03
N TYR A 75 -21.95 -25.70 15.85
CA TYR A 75 -20.99 -24.68 15.41
C TYR A 75 -19.61 -25.24 15.02
N LEU A 76 -19.14 -26.29 15.70
CA LEU A 76 -17.84 -26.91 15.39
C LEU A 76 -17.88 -27.76 14.11
N ASP A 77 -19.06 -28.17 13.66
CA ASP A 77 -19.21 -29.00 12.45
C ASP A 77 -19.23 -28.17 11.16
N ILE A 78 -19.30 -26.84 11.29
CA ILE A 78 -19.38 -25.89 10.19
C ILE A 78 -18.19 -24.93 10.12
N LEU A 79 -17.16 -25.14 10.94
CA LEU A 79 -15.87 -24.43 10.85
C LEU A 79 -14.97 -25.02 9.75
#